data_AF-A0A819D4N1-F1
#
_entry.id   AF-A0A819D4N1-F1
#
_cell.length_a   1.000
_cell.length_b   1.000
_cell.length_c   1.000
_cell.angle_alpha   90.00
_cell.angle_beta   90.00
_cell.angle_gamma   90.00
#
_symmetry.space_group_name_H-M   'P 1'
#
loop_
_entity.id
_entity.type
_entity.pdbx_description
1 polymer ?
#
loop_
_entity_poly.entity_id
_entity_poly.type
_entity_poly.pdbx_seq_one_letter_code
_entity_poly.pdbx_strand_id
1 'polypeptide(L)'
;MLDYLNIKQINGLKIETIIRLSRFVVQYNYFCYNGQYYHQVRGGAIGSPLTLIIANCYMFFFEQDIVIIGLVVGIPVGIVVGRQKSTSLTVEKQAYQILEKNPLIDGHNDLPWRVRENFQNNINNLDLYNMTQYNVSNTTPSHTDFWSIYTDCEHQGKDATISFLEQIDVMNRIIAKYPDVFQMATTAEEVRQAFSTK
;
A
#
# COMPACT_ATOMS: atom_id res chain seq x y z
N MET A 1 -19.30 14.18 9.36
CA MET A 1 -19.36 12.91 8.59
C MET A 1 -20.58 12.08 8.97
N LEU A 2 -20.70 11.58 10.20
CA LEU A 2 -21.80 10.67 10.58
C LEU A 2 -23.15 11.38 10.78
N ASP A 3 -23.14 12.66 11.16
CA ASP A 3 -24.36 13.48 11.23
C ASP A 3 -25.00 13.72 9.85
N TYR A 4 -24.19 13.74 8.78
CA TYR A 4 -24.68 13.87 7.39
C TYR A 4 -25.40 12.59 6.91
N LEU A 5 -24.99 11.43 7.41
CA LEU A 5 -25.58 10.13 7.09
C LEU A 5 -26.75 9.74 8.01
N ASN A 6 -27.04 10.56 9.04
CA ASN A 6 -28.08 10.33 10.05
C ASN A 6 -28.03 8.94 10.72
N ILE A 7 -26.83 8.34 10.78
CA ILE A 7 -26.60 7.03 11.40
C ILE A 7 -26.45 7.25 12.90
N LYS A 8 -27.34 6.65 13.71
CA LYS A 8 -27.30 6.78 15.18
C LYS A 8 -26.59 5.62 15.88
N GLN A 9 -26.64 4.43 15.29
CA GLN A 9 -26.02 3.22 15.82
C GLN A 9 -25.73 2.22 14.69
N ILE A 10 -24.75 1.35 14.91
CA ILE A 10 -24.40 0.22 14.03
C ILE A 10 -24.34 -1.02 14.90
N ASN A 11 -25.11 -2.07 14.57
CA ASN A 11 -25.17 -3.33 15.33
C ASN A 11 -25.35 -3.14 16.85
N GLY A 12 -26.18 -2.17 17.25
CA GLY A 12 -26.45 -1.86 18.67
C GLY A 12 -25.38 -1.00 19.36
N LEU A 13 -24.24 -0.72 18.72
CA LEU A 13 -23.25 0.23 19.22
C LEU A 13 -23.59 1.65 18.78
N LYS A 14 -23.65 2.57 19.75
CA LYS A 14 -23.81 4.00 19.47
C LYS A 14 -22.64 4.52 18.65
N ILE A 15 -22.92 5.42 17.71
CA ILE A 15 -21.88 6.05 16.89
C ILE A 15 -20.79 6.72 17.74
N GLU A 16 -21.15 7.37 18.84
CA GLU A 16 -20.18 7.98 19.75
C GLU A 16 -19.16 6.95 20.29
N THR A 17 -19.64 5.77 20.67
CA THR A 17 -18.79 4.66 21.12
C THR A 17 -17.87 4.20 19.99
N ILE A 18 -18.40 4.04 18.79
CA ILE A 18 -17.61 3.66 17.61
C ILE A 18 -16.52 4.69 17.32
N ILE A 19 -16.83 6.00 17.35
CA ILE A 19 -15.84 7.06 17.16
C ILE A 19 -14.76 7.00 18.25
N ARG A 20 -15.13 6.82 19.52
CA ARG A 20 -14.17 6.74 20.62
C ARG A 20 -13.24 5.54 20.47
N LEU A 21 -13.77 4.38 20.12
CA LEU A 21 -12.97 3.17 19.84
C LEU A 21 -12.06 3.36 18.64
N SER A 22 -12.56 3.95 17.55
CA SER A 22 -11.76 4.23 16.36
C SER A 22 -10.61 5.19 16.65
N ARG A 23 -10.86 6.26 17.42
CA ARG A 23 -9.80 7.17 17.90
C ARG A 23 -8.77 6.44 18.74
N PHE A 24 -9.22 5.57 19.63
CA PHE A 24 -8.32 4.78 20.47
C PHE A 24 -7.40 3.89 19.60
N VAL A 25 -7.94 3.15 18.64
CA VAL A 25 -7.15 2.27 17.76
C VAL A 25 -6.13 3.05 16.91
N VAL A 26 -6.48 4.26 16.45
CA VAL A 26 -5.57 5.09 15.65
C VAL A 26 -4.53 5.80 16.52
N GLN A 27 -4.89 6.21 17.74
CA GLN A 27 -3.99 6.92 18.65
C GLN A 27 -3.07 5.99 19.44
N TYR A 28 -3.47 4.75 19.70
CA TYR A 28 -2.75 3.81 20.55
C TYR A 28 -2.30 2.60 19.74
N ASN A 29 -1.61 2.88 18.64
CA ASN A 29 -1.02 1.85 17.79
C ASN A 29 0.44 1.62 18.20
N TYR A 30 0.79 0.37 18.51
CA TYR A 30 2.11 -0.01 18.98
C TYR A 30 2.64 -1.16 18.13
N PHE A 31 3.93 -1.11 17.81
CA PHE A 31 4.63 -2.24 17.18
C PHE A 31 5.80 -2.68 18.06
N CYS A 32 6.12 -3.98 18.01
CA CYS A 32 7.21 -4.56 18.78
C CYS A 32 8.42 -4.78 17.87
N TYR A 33 9.59 -4.35 18.32
CA TYR A 33 10.87 -4.62 17.66
C TYR A 33 11.94 -4.85 18.72
N ASN A 34 12.69 -5.95 18.62
CA ASN A 34 13.72 -6.36 19.59
C ASN A 34 13.23 -6.37 21.06
N GLY A 35 11.98 -6.82 21.30
CA GLY A 35 11.39 -6.88 22.64
C GLY A 35 11.03 -5.52 23.24
N GLN A 36 11.12 -4.44 22.46
CA GLN A 36 10.71 -3.09 22.84
C GLN A 36 9.44 -2.70 22.09
N TYR A 37 8.56 -1.97 22.77
CA TYR A 37 7.34 -1.43 22.19
C TYR A 37 7.57 0.00 21.71
N TYR A 38 7.19 0.25 20.47
CA TYR A 38 7.27 1.56 19.84
C TYR A 38 5.87 2.04 19.54
N HIS A 39 5.61 3.28 19.95
CA HIS A 39 4.33 3.94 19.67
C HIS A 39 4.36 4.57 18.29
N GLN A 40 3.39 4.25 17.46
CA GLN A 40 3.24 4.88 16.14
C GLN A 40 2.72 6.30 16.32
N VAL A 41 3.59 7.29 16.05
CA VAL A 41 3.29 8.71 16.26
C VAL A 41 2.35 9.27 15.19
N ARG A 42 2.39 8.72 13.96
CA ARG A 42 1.55 9.14 12.82
C ARG A 42 1.18 7.95 11.93
N GLY A 43 0.00 8.03 11.31
CA GLY A 43 -0.56 7.00 10.45
C GLY A 43 -1.38 5.95 11.21
N GLY A 44 -1.74 4.85 10.54
CA GLY A 44 -2.31 3.67 11.18
C GLY A 44 -1.62 2.40 10.68
N ALA A 45 -1.84 1.28 11.36
CA ALA A 45 -1.28 0.00 10.96
C ALA A 45 -1.79 -0.45 9.59
N ILE A 46 -0.88 -0.76 8.67
CA ILE A 46 -1.15 -1.41 7.40
C ILE A 46 -1.70 -2.80 7.71
N GLY A 47 -2.94 -3.07 7.30
CA GLY A 47 -3.69 -4.29 7.65
C GLY A 47 -4.85 -4.05 8.63
N SER A 48 -4.95 -2.87 9.26
CA SER A 48 -6.13 -2.50 10.03
C SER A 48 -7.29 -2.15 9.08
N PRO A 49 -8.43 -2.86 9.12
CA PRO A 49 -9.61 -2.50 8.33
C PRO A 49 -10.09 -1.07 8.62
N LEU A 50 -9.85 -0.60 9.85
CA LEU A 50 -10.20 0.75 10.27
C LEU A 50 -9.32 1.81 9.58
N THR A 51 -8.02 1.55 9.42
CA THR A 51 -7.10 2.50 8.76
C THR A 51 -7.48 2.71 7.30
N LEU A 52 -7.88 1.64 6.59
CA LEU A 52 -8.36 1.72 5.21
C LEU A 52 -9.66 2.54 5.09
N ILE A 53 -10.62 2.32 6.02
CA ILE A 53 -11.87 3.10 6.05
C ILE A 53 -11.58 4.58 6.27
N ILE A 54 -10.68 4.92 7.22
CA ILE A 54 -10.32 6.30 7.51
C ILE A 54 -9.65 6.97 6.31
N ALA A 55 -8.76 6.26 5.60
CA ALA A 55 -8.12 6.76 4.39
C ALA A 55 -9.15 7.08 3.30
N ASN A 56 -10.10 6.17 3.05
CA ASN A 56 -11.18 6.40 2.09
C ASN A 56 -12.07 7.59 2.47
N CYS A 57 -12.40 7.73 3.76
CA CYS A 57 -13.19 8.87 4.24
C CYS A 57 -12.43 10.20 4.06
N TYR A 58 -11.14 10.21 4.40
CA TYR A 58 -10.29 11.39 4.21
C TYR A 58 -10.22 11.81 2.75
N MET A 59 -9.97 10.85 1.84
CA MET A 59 -9.94 11.10 0.40
C MET A 59 -11.27 11.66 -0.12
N PHE A 60 -12.40 11.10 0.31
CA PHE A 60 -13.72 11.62 -0.06
C PHE A 60 -13.89 13.10 0.33
N PHE A 61 -13.54 13.49 1.55
CA PHE A 61 -13.69 14.89 1.98
C PHE A 61 -12.71 15.83 1.29
N PHE A 62 -11.46 15.40 1.11
CA PHE A 62 -10.47 16.14 0.35
C PHE A 62 -10.95 16.44 -1.07
N GLU A 63 -11.55 15.45 -1.75
CA GLU A 63 -12.17 15.61 -3.07
C GLU A 63 -13.36 16.59 -3.05
N GLN A 64 -14.23 16.50 -2.03
CA GLN A 64 -15.36 17.44 -1.88
C GLN A 64 -14.91 18.88 -1.64
N ASP A 65 -13.88 19.09 -0.81
CA ASP A 65 -13.34 20.42 -0.53
C ASP A 65 -12.77 21.08 -1.80
N ILE A 66 -12.11 20.30 -2.67
CA ILE A 66 -11.65 20.78 -3.99
C ILE A 66 -12.83 21.22 -4.85
N VAL A 67 -13.92 20.44 -4.88
CA VAL A 67 -15.12 20.76 -5.66
C VAL A 67 -15.79 22.04 -5.15
N ILE A 68 -15.93 22.19 -3.83
CA ILE A 68 -16.54 23.37 -3.21
C ILE A 68 -15.71 24.62 -3.44
N ILE A 69 -14.38 24.54 -3.29
CA ILE A 69 -13.47 25.65 -3.60
C ILE A 69 -13.61 26.07 -5.07
N GLY A 70 -13.71 25.11 -5.99
CA GLY A 70 -13.99 25.39 -7.40
C GLY A 70 -15.26 26.21 -7.60
N LEU A 71 -16.35 25.82 -6.94
CA LEU A 71 -17.65 26.51 -7.03
C LEU A 71 -17.63 27.92 -6.42
N VAL A 72 -16.99 28.13 -5.27
CA VAL A 72 -16.97 29.41 -4.55
C VAL A 72 -16.13 30.48 -5.27
N VAL A 73 -15.02 30.07 -5.90
CA VAL A 73 -14.16 30.99 -6.67
C VAL A 73 -14.80 31.35 -8.03
N GLY A 74 -16.01 30.87 -8.31
CA GLY A 74 -16.72 31.14 -9.55
C GLY A 74 -16.01 30.57 -10.77
N ILE A 75 -15.08 29.63 -10.55
CA ILE A 75 -14.44 28.91 -11.64
C ILE A 75 -15.39 27.76 -11.94
N PRO A 76 -15.99 27.69 -13.15
CA PRO A 76 -16.77 26.51 -13.51
C PRO A 76 -15.96 25.27 -13.19
N VAL A 77 -16.56 24.24 -12.59
CA VAL A 77 -15.82 23.00 -12.28
C VAL A 77 -15.18 22.45 -13.55
N GLY A 78 -15.80 22.66 -14.72
CA GLY A 78 -15.21 22.38 -16.04
C GLY A 78 -14.10 23.32 -16.53
N ILE A 79 -13.85 24.47 -15.89
CA ILE A 79 -12.76 25.42 -16.17
C ILE A 79 -11.62 25.30 -15.14
N VAL A 80 -11.87 24.94 -13.87
CA VAL A 80 -10.79 24.47 -12.95
C VAL A 80 -10.18 23.19 -13.52
N VAL A 81 -11.03 22.33 -14.09
CA VAL A 81 -10.65 21.06 -14.73
C VAL A 81 -10.36 21.22 -16.24
N GLY A 82 -10.54 22.41 -16.83
CA GLY A 82 -10.46 22.50 -18.30
C GLY A 82 -10.60 23.88 -18.93
N ARG A 83 -9.66 24.80 -18.66
CA ARG A 83 -9.08 25.67 -19.71
C ARG A 83 -7.86 26.45 -19.22
N GLN A 84 -6.83 25.74 -18.77
CA GLN A 84 -5.50 26.21 -19.12
C GLN A 84 -5.23 25.76 -20.55
N LYS A 85 -5.01 26.73 -21.46
CA LYS A 85 -4.21 26.50 -22.66
C LYS A 85 -2.75 26.35 -22.22
N SER A 86 -2.51 25.37 -21.36
CA SER A 86 -1.20 24.87 -21.00
C SER A 86 -1.03 23.62 -21.84
N THR A 87 0.17 23.37 -22.32
CA THR A 87 0.61 22.06 -22.78
C THR A 87 0.59 21.08 -21.59
N SER A 88 -0.61 20.84 -21.05
CA SER A 88 -0.86 20.11 -19.82
C SER A 88 -0.88 18.63 -20.12
N LEU A 89 0.05 17.93 -19.49
CA LEU A 89 0.06 16.48 -19.39
C LEU A 89 -1.32 15.95 -18.95
N THR A 90 -1.77 14.81 -19.49
CA THR A 90 -2.97 14.12 -18.98
C THR A 90 -2.78 13.75 -17.50
N VAL A 91 -3.86 13.48 -16.76
CA VAL A 91 -3.81 13.15 -15.32
C VAL A 91 -2.83 11.99 -15.06
N GLU A 92 -2.81 10.99 -15.94
CA GLU A 92 -1.88 9.86 -15.87
C GLU A 92 -0.44 10.35 -16.01
N LYS A 93 -0.19 11.22 -16.98
CA LYS A 93 1.15 11.75 -17.26
C LYS A 93 1.62 12.70 -16.14
N GLN A 94 0.71 13.38 -15.44
CA GLN A 94 1.00 14.12 -14.20
C GLN A 94 1.32 13.16 -13.04
N ALA A 95 0.56 12.07 -12.87
CA ALA A 95 0.82 11.05 -11.87
C ALA A 95 2.20 10.40 -12.08
N TYR A 96 2.57 10.07 -13.33
CA TYR A 96 3.90 9.58 -13.66
C TYR A 96 4.99 10.59 -13.29
N GLN A 97 4.82 11.87 -13.59
CA GLN A 97 5.80 12.90 -13.19
C GLN A 97 5.97 13.04 -11.68
N ILE A 98 4.90 12.83 -10.91
CA ILE A 98 4.97 12.84 -9.45
C ILE A 98 5.72 11.60 -8.97
N LEU A 99 5.41 10.43 -9.51
CA LEU A 99 6.02 9.15 -9.15
C LEU A 99 7.49 9.05 -9.57
N GLU A 100 7.88 9.68 -10.68
CA GLU A 100 9.29 9.82 -11.08
C GLU A 100 10.12 10.56 -10.01
N LYS A 101 9.52 11.55 -9.33
CA LYS A 101 10.19 12.34 -8.29
C LYS A 101 9.99 11.78 -6.88
N ASN A 102 8.91 11.03 -6.67
CA ASN A 102 8.49 10.49 -5.39
C ASN A 102 8.17 9.00 -5.57
N PRO A 103 9.21 8.15 -5.53
CA PRO A 103 9.02 6.72 -5.69
C PRO A 103 8.00 6.18 -4.68
N LEU A 104 7.05 5.39 -5.18
CA LEU A 104 6.07 4.71 -4.34
C LEU A 104 6.74 3.60 -3.54
N ILE A 105 6.47 3.56 -2.24
CA ILE A 105 6.90 2.47 -1.35
C ILE A 105 5.65 1.68 -0.96
N ASP A 106 5.52 0.46 -1.45
CA ASP A 106 4.48 -0.48 -1.03
C ASP A 106 4.93 -1.23 0.22
N GLY A 107 4.06 -1.23 1.25
CA GLY A 107 4.34 -1.87 2.53
C GLY A 107 4.01 -3.37 2.58
N HIS A 108 3.36 -3.94 1.55
CA HIS A 108 2.95 -5.35 1.58
C HIS A 108 2.64 -5.90 0.19
N ASN A 109 3.63 -6.56 -0.42
CA ASN A 109 3.47 -7.19 -1.73
C ASN A 109 3.59 -8.72 -1.65
N ASP A 110 2.53 -9.44 -2.04
CA ASP A 110 2.40 -10.90 -1.94
C ASP A 110 2.96 -11.67 -3.17
N LEU A 111 3.85 -11.06 -3.96
CA LEU A 111 4.50 -11.74 -5.08
C LEU A 111 5.11 -13.11 -4.71
N PRO A 112 5.83 -13.28 -3.58
CA PRO A 112 6.36 -14.60 -3.20
C PRO A 112 5.26 -15.66 -3.09
N TRP A 113 4.14 -15.30 -2.45
CA TRP A 113 3.00 -16.20 -2.29
C TRP A 113 2.39 -16.57 -3.64
N ARG A 114 2.25 -15.61 -4.57
CA ARG A 114 1.75 -15.90 -5.92
C ARG A 114 2.68 -16.82 -6.69
N VAL A 115 3.99 -16.70 -6.51
CA VAL A 115 4.96 -17.62 -7.10
C VAL A 115 4.84 -19.02 -6.51
N ARG A 116 4.56 -19.14 -5.21
CA ARG A 116 4.24 -20.42 -4.58
C ARG A 116 2.98 -21.04 -5.19
N GLU A 117 1.88 -20.32 -5.24
CA GLU A 117 0.59 -20.83 -5.72
C GLU A 117 0.66 -21.26 -7.19
N ASN A 118 1.25 -20.41 -8.05
CA ASN A 118 1.21 -20.61 -9.49
C ASN A 118 2.35 -21.48 -10.02
N PHE A 119 3.50 -21.50 -9.35
CA PHE A 119 4.72 -22.17 -9.84
C PHE A 119 5.36 -23.10 -8.84
N GLN A 120 4.75 -23.33 -7.67
CA GLN A 120 5.32 -24.18 -6.63
C GLN A 120 6.76 -23.76 -6.29
N ASN A 121 7.00 -22.45 -6.18
CA ASN A 121 8.32 -21.85 -5.92
C ASN A 121 9.37 -22.01 -7.04
N ASN A 122 8.99 -22.56 -8.20
CA ASN A 122 9.84 -22.66 -9.38
C ASN A 122 9.89 -21.33 -10.15
N ILE A 123 10.88 -20.50 -9.80
CA ILE A 123 11.05 -19.17 -10.40
C ILE A 123 11.46 -19.21 -11.87
N ASN A 124 11.86 -20.36 -12.44
CA ASN A 124 12.23 -20.43 -13.86
C ASN A 124 11.01 -20.18 -14.75
N ASN A 125 9.82 -20.46 -14.25
CA ASN A 125 8.55 -20.26 -14.94
C ASN A 125 7.95 -18.85 -14.73
N LEU A 126 8.58 -18.03 -13.88
CA LEU A 126 8.21 -16.64 -13.65
C LEU A 126 8.85 -15.75 -14.73
N ASP A 127 8.05 -14.87 -15.36
CA ASP A 127 8.50 -13.80 -16.25
C ASP A 127 7.95 -12.44 -15.78
N LEU A 128 8.76 -11.70 -15.02
CA LEU A 128 8.34 -10.38 -14.51
C LEU A 128 8.15 -9.31 -15.59
N TYR A 129 8.68 -9.50 -16.80
CA TYR A 129 8.47 -8.57 -17.90
C TYR A 129 7.12 -8.80 -18.59
N ASN A 130 6.50 -9.96 -18.37
CA ASN A 130 5.18 -10.31 -18.92
C ASN A 130 4.22 -10.85 -17.86
N MET A 131 3.85 -9.97 -16.93
CA MET A 131 2.97 -10.32 -15.79
C MET A 131 1.50 -10.53 -16.17
N THR A 132 1.11 -10.26 -17.42
CA THR A 132 -0.28 -10.40 -17.89
C THR A 132 -0.79 -11.84 -17.82
N GLN A 133 0.12 -12.82 -17.80
CA GLN A 133 -0.19 -14.24 -17.79
C GLN A 133 -0.64 -14.76 -16.42
N TYR A 134 -0.43 -14.01 -15.35
CA TYR A 134 -0.46 -14.57 -14.00
C TYR A 134 -1.66 -14.14 -13.15
N ASN A 135 -2.61 -13.38 -13.73
CA ASN A 135 -3.79 -12.86 -13.01
C ASN A 135 -3.41 -12.18 -11.66
N VAL A 136 -2.26 -11.51 -11.64
CA VAL A 136 -1.60 -10.92 -10.46
C VAL A 136 -1.68 -9.41 -10.46
N SER A 137 -2.81 -8.82 -10.87
CA SER A 137 -2.95 -7.36 -10.99
C SER A 137 -2.52 -6.59 -9.73
N ASN A 138 -2.58 -7.23 -8.56
CA ASN A 138 -2.29 -6.62 -7.26
C ASN A 138 -0.90 -6.97 -6.69
N THR A 139 -0.04 -7.69 -7.42
CA THR A 139 1.33 -8.01 -6.97
C THR A 139 2.39 -7.61 -8.01
N THR A 140 2.05 -6.67 -8.88
CA THR A 140 3.03 -6.06 -9.79
C THR A 140 4.05 -5.31 -8.92
N PRO A 141 5.36 -5.53 -9.10
CA PRO A 141 6.38 -4.77 -8.38
C PRO A 141 6.19 -3.25 -8.52
N SER A 142 6.38 -2.54 -7.43
CA SER A 142 6.38 -1.07 -7.39
C SER A 142 7.81 -0.52 -7.49
N HIS A 143 8.05 0.71 -7.04
CA HIS A 143 9.42 1.26 -6.99
C HIS A 143 10.21 0.73 -5.80
N THR A 144 9.52 0.37 -4.71
CA THR A 144 10.09 -0.31 -3.53
C THR A 144 8.97 -1.07 -2.85
N ASP A 145 9.19 -2.36 -2.64
CA ASP A 145 8.20 -3.23 -2.01
C ASP A 145 8.76 -3.87 -0.74
N PHE A 146 7.96 -3.89 0.30
CA PHE A 146 8.12 -4.84 1.40
C PHE A 146 7.48 -6.16 1.00
N TRP A 147 8.32 -7.13 0.62
CA TRP A 147 7.88 -8.46 0.21
C TRP A 147 7.28 -9.23 1.39
N SER A 148 6.04 -9.67 1.24
CA SER A 148 5.34 -10.46 2.25
C SER A 148 5.84 -11.90 2.24
N ILE A 149 6.59 -12.29 3.27
CA ILE A 149 6.99 -13.68 3.52
C ILE A 149 5.89 -14.36 4.33
N TYR A 150 4.77 -14.62 3.67
CA TYR A 150 3.58 -15.22 4.26
C TYR A 150 3.67 -16.75 4.33
N THR A 151 3.07 -17.31 5.37
CA THR A 151 2.86 -18.75 5.54
C THR A 151 1.46 -18.97 6.09
N ASP A 152 0.75 -19.96 5.55
CA ASP A 152 -0.60 -20.25 5.97
C ASP A 152 -0.67 -20.73 7.43
N CYS A 153 -1.69 -20.28 8.17
CA CYS A 153 -1.97 -20.69 9.55
C CYS A 153 -2.05 -22.21 9.71
N GLU A 154 -2.41 -22.96 8.68
CA GLU A 154 -2.44 -24.44 8.72
C GLU A 154 -1.08 -25.10 8.99
N HIS A 155 0.03 -24.37 8.75
CA HIS A 155 1.39 -24.82 9.05
C HIS A 155 1.78 -24.63 10.52
N GLN A 156 0.97 -23.93 11.32
CA GLN A 156 1.26 -23.67 12.73
C GLN A 156 1.39 -24.98 13.52
N GLY A 157 2.48 -25.12 14.28
CA GLY A 157 2.79 -26.35 15.03
C GLY A 157 3.24 -27.52 14.15
N LYS A 158 3.46 -27.28 12.85
CA LYS A 158 3.98 -28.26 11.88
C LYS A 158 5.28 -27.73 11.27
N ASP A 159 5.21 -27.26 10.03
CA ASP A 159 6.30 -26.90 9.15
C ASP A 159 6.33 -25.39 8.83
N ALA A 160 5.66 -24.56 9.64
CA ALA A 160 5.61 -23.10 9.42
C ALA A 160 7.00 -22.48 9.25
N THR A 161 8.00 -22.91 10.02
CA THR A 161 9.37 -22.41 9.90
C THR A 161 10.01 -22.79 8.57
N ILE A 162 9.78 -24.01 8.09
CA ILE A 162 10.32 -24.47 6.80
C ILE A 162 9.65 -23.68 5.67
N SER A 163 8.32 -23.60 5.70
CA SER A 163 7.51 -22.85 4.72
C SER A 163 7.92 -21.37 4.67
N PHE A 164 8.23 -20.75 5.81
CA PHE A 164 8.74 -19.39 5.88
C PHE A 164 10.12 -19.24 5.24
N LEU A 165 11.07 -20.14 5.55
CA LEU A 165 12.42 -20.11 4.97
C LEU A 165 12.42 -20.33 3.46
N GLU A 166 11.54 -21.19 2.95
CA GLU A 166 11.36 -21.38 1.51
C GLU A 166 10.91 -20.09 0.80
N GLN A 167 10.04 -19.29 1.41
CA GLN A 167 9.61 -18.02 0.80
C GLN A 167 10.71 -16.96 0.83
N ILE A 168 11.56 -16.94 1.87
CA ILE A 168 12.77 -16.12 1.87
C ILE A 168 13.69 -16.52 0.71
N ASP A 169 13.92 -17.83 0.54
CA ASP A 169 14.74 -18.37 -0.55
C ASP A 169 14.19 -17.99 -1.92
N VAL A 170 12.87 -18.13 -2.13
CA VAL A 170 12.21 -17.70 -3.37
C VAL A 170 12.50 -16.24 -3.68
N MET A 171 12.32 -15.34 -2.71
CA MET A 171 12.54 -13.91 -2.94
C MET A 171 14.01 -13.61 -3.24
N ASN A 172 14.94 -14.23 -2.51
CA ASN A 172 16.37 -14.09 -2.79
C ASN A 172 16.73 -14.53 -4.22
N ARG A 173 16.17 -15.66 -4.67
CA ARG A 173 16.39 -16.14 -6.03
C ARG A 173 15.72 -15.26 -7.10
N ILE A 174 14.55 -14.67 -6.81
CA ILE A 174 13.91 -13.69 -7.70
C ILE A 174 14.79 -12.45 -7.86
N ILE A 175 15.29 -11.89 -6.75
CA ILE A 175 16.20 -10.73 -6.78
C ILE A 175 17.46 -11.06 -7.60
N ALA A 176 18.05 -12.25 -7.38
CA ALA A 176 19.22 -12.70 -8.14
C ALA A 176 18.94 -12.93 -9.63
N LYS A 177 17.72 -13.35 -9.99
CA LYS A 177 17.31 -13.57 -11.39
C LYS A 177 17.08 -12.25 -12.14
N TYR A 178 16.65 -11.19 -11.44
CA TYR A 178 16.33 -9.89 -12.02
C TYR A 178 17.15 -8.74 -11.38
N PRO A 179 18.49 -8.77 -11.48
CA PRO A 179 19.35 -7.77 -10.85
C PRO A 179 19.27 -6.38 -11.51
N ASP A 180 18.75 -6.31 -12.74
CA ASP A 180 18.45 -5.07 -13.46
C ASP A 180 17.14 -4.41 -12.99
N VAL A 181 16.26 -5.18 -12.35
CA VAL A 181 14.97 -4.71 -11.82
C VAL A 181 15.06 -4.45 -10.32
N PHE A 182 15.72 -5.34 -9.57
CA PHE A 182 15.72 -5.33 -8.12
C PHE A 182 17.10 -5.12 -7.51
N GLN A 183 17.09 -4.37 -6.40
CA GLN A 183 18.19 -4.28 -5.45
C GLN A 183 17.64 -4.58 -4.05
N MET A 184 18.25 -5.53 -3.35
CA MET A 184 17.88 -5.82 -1.97
C MET A 184 18.31 -4.66 -1.06
N ALA A 185 17.39 -4.20 -0.22
CA ALA A 185 17.65 -3.23 0.82
C ALA A 185 17.08 -3.73 2.15
N THR A 186 17.89 -3.62 3.19
CA THR A 186 17.58 -3.97 4.59
C THR A 186 17.54 -2.75 5.50
N THR A 187 17.97 -1.59 4.99
CA THR A 187 17.94 -0.31 5.70
C THR A 187 17.30 0.79 4.86
N ALA A 188 16.78 1.83 5.53
CA ALA A 188 16.25 3.01 4.84
C ALA A 188 17.32 3.73 4.01
N GLU A 189 18.60 3.63 4.40
CA GLU A 189 19.70 4.24 3.64
C GLU A 189 19.96 3.49 2.33
N GLU A 190 19.95 2.16 2.37
CA GLU A 190 20.06 1.33 1.16
C GLU A 190 18.92 1.58 0.18
N VAL A 191 17.69 1.81 0.68
CA VAL A 191 16.55 2.22 -0.17
C VAL A 191 16.82 3.56 -0.85
N ARG A 192 17.32 4.57 -0.12
CA ARG A 192 17.68 5.87 -0.71
C ARG A 192 18.80 5.73 -1.73
N GLN A 193 19.80 4.90 -1.43
CA GLN A 193 20.91 4.63 -2.34
C GLN A 193 20.41 3.99 -3.63
N ALA A 194 19.52 2.99 -3.54
CA ALA A 194 18.93 2.34 -4.71
C ALA A 194 18.21 3.36 -5.62
N PHE A 195 17.53 4.36 -5.06
CA PHE A 195 16.94 5.46 -5.85
C PHE A 195 17.94 6.44 -6.43
N SER A 196 19.07 6.67 -5.76
CA SER A 196 20.13 7.58 -6.24
C SER A 196 20.99 7.02 -7.37
N THR A 197 20.95 5.69 -7.57
CA THR A 197 21.80 4.99 -8.55
C THR A 197 21.10 4.83 -9.92
N LYS A 198 19.93 5.47 -10.11
CA LYS A 198 19.17 5.53 -11.36
C LYS A 198 19.48 6.77 -12.18
#